data_AF-A0A8D2LWG8-F1
#
_entry.id   AF-A0A8D2LWG8-F1
#
_cell.length_a   1.000
_cell.length_b   1.000
_cell.length_c   1.000
_cell.angle_alpha   90.00
_cell.angle_beta   90.00
_cell.angle_gamma   90.00
#
_symmetry.space_group_name_H-M   'P 1'
#
loop_
_entity.id
_entity.type
_entity.pdbx_description
1 polymer ?
#
loop_
_entity_poly.entity_id
_entity_poly.type
_entity_poly.pdbx_seq_one_letter_code
_entity_poly.pdbx_strand_id
1 'polypeptide(L)'
;MADFSHKRGKRNDESGFGSLVDFLLANARVVLGVSGAAVLAIATLAVKKLIDRATSPPDDVDEIKAKQKSLEESWQELSLIKPVPKTRREDLEEPLISPVTAVATQEPESLAPSSKAPLWEPRPLLCSTLQEKLLSFYRDHVAAPEEDKALGKQLAKDICTELQNFLKNKSSELPFGTMLLCGYLCDDLASRGRLEVDFMLPLVLEPNLWHLIPGERTIINDPCFGMVKRTGVEFFPRGSSPWDRFLVGGYLSSNRVSDTLHKFLVASINWPVISSMLECAIRPVMAPKELKLEVRCERLHLDITLRPMIEAGGKILLAASSEEPVENLWQQSFYAAEMSKLKALDTADSGARRCCLGLLKVVFEGHPFWSKLAGRPLTHALLHLSQTELDWSEAALSERVQQVLEELVQYLAKGDLPCFFDSRINLFGHLPLEEMEEIGCTLYEALAAPDLANGLGL
;
A
#
# COMPACT_ATOMS: atom_id res chain seq x y z
N MET A 1 -72.09 -1.91 52.86
CA MET A 1 -72.70 -1.34 51.64
C MET A 1 -71.58 -0.86 50.74
N ALA A 2 -71.51 -1.44 49.53
CA ALA A 2 -70.88 -1.01 48.28
C ALA A 2 -69.45 -0.41 48.30
N ASP A 3 -68.41 -1.04 47.73
CA ASP A 3 -68.08 -1.30 46.30
C ASP A 3 -67.70 -0.10 45.43
N PHE A 4 -66.80 -0.38 44.47
CA PHE A 4 -66.19 0.38 43.35
C PHE A 4 -64.77 0.96 43.59
N SER A 5 -63.74 0.72 42.77
CA SER A 5 -63.51 -0.23 41.65
C SER A 5 -62.03 -0.16 41.17
N HIS A 6 -61.46 -1.32 40.85
CA HIS A 6 -60.39 -1.71 39.88
C HIS A 6 -59.28 -0.71 39.42
N LYS A 7 -58.00 -1.12 39.29
CA LYS A 7 -57.50 -2.20 38.40
C LYS A 7 -56.13 -2.80 38.82
N ARG A 8 -55.98 -4.07 38.44
CA ARG A 8 -54.87 -5.03 38.62
C ARG A 8 -54.03 -5.12 37.34
N GLY A 9 -52.72 -5.39 37.50
CA GLY A 9 -51.80 -5.92 36.48
C GLY A 9 -50.52 -5.06 36.36
N LYS A 10 -49.30 -5.56 36.20
CA LYS A 10 -48.81 -6.90 35.84
C LYS A 10 -47.28 -6.91 36.07
N ARG A 11 -46.74 -8.01 36.61
CA ARG A 11 -45.30 -8.32 36.65
C ARG A 11 -44.69 -8.33 35.23
N ASN A 12 -43.43 -7.90 35.10
CA ASN A 12 -42.37 -8.42 34.21
C ASN A 12 -41.05 -7.74 34.64
N ASP A 13 -40.09 -8.45 35.22
CA ASP A 13 -38.99 -9.18 34.54
C ASP A 13 -37.82 -8.26 34.15
N GLU A 14 -37.09 -7.75 35.15
CA GLU A 14 -35.75 -7.16 34.95
C GLU A 14 -34.66 -7.82 35.83
N SER A 15 -35.03 -8.67 36.79
CA SER A 15 -34.07 -9.29 37.72
C SER A 15 -33.43 -10.60 37.22
N GLY A 16 -33.82 -11.09 36.03
CA GLY A 16 -33.35 -12.36 35.48
C GLY A 16 -32.11 -12.26 34.60
N PHE A 17 -31.87 -11.12 33.94
CA PHE A 17 -30.77 -10.97 32.99
C PHE A 17 -29.42 -10.74 33.67
N GLY A 18 -29.39 -10.01 34.79
CA GLY A 18 -28.16 -9.76 35.54
C GLY A 18 -27.52 -11.05 36.08
N SER A 19 -28.33 -11.96 36.66
CA SER A 19 -27.79 -13.21 37.22
C SER A 19 -27.36 -14.22 36.16
N LEU A 20 -27.95 -14.18 34.96
CA LEU A 20 -27.58 -15.03 33.84
C LEU A 20 -26.26 -14.58 33.19
N VAL A 21 -26.02 -13.26 33.14
CA VAL A 21 -24.76 -12.67 32.69
C VAL A 21 -23.63 -12.96 33.68
N ASP A 22 -23.90 -12.87 34.99
CA ASP A 22 -22.91 -13.22 36.01
C ASP A 22 -22.59 -14.74 36.02
N PHE A 23 -23.58 -15.60 35.74
CA PHE A 23 -23.37 -17.04 35.63
C PHE A 23 -22.59 -17.43 34.35
N LEU A 24 -22.80 -16.71 33.24
CA LEU A 24 -22.04 -16.90 32.00
C LEU A 24 -20.60 -16.38 32.14
N LEU A 25 -20.38 -15.24 32.81
CA LEU A 25 -19.04 -14.71 33.10
C LEU A 25 -18.25 -15.57 34.09
N ALA A 26 -18.90 -16.11 35.11
CA ALA A 26 -18.27 -17.02 36.07
C ALA A 26 -17.85 -18.35 35.42
N ASN A 27 -18.68 -18.91 34.53
CA ASN A 27 -18.33 -20.12 33.79
C ASN A 27 -17.30 -19.86 32.66
N ALA A 28 -17.31 -18.69 32.04
CA ALA A 28 -16.30 -18.30 31.06
C ALA A 28 -14.90 -18.14 31.68
N ARG A 29 -14.78 -17.66 32.93
CA ARG A 29 -13.48 -17.62 33.63
C ARG A 29 -12.91 -19.01 33.94
N VAL A 30 -13.75 -20.02 34.15
CA VAL A 30 -13.32 -21.40 34.44
C VAL A 30 -12.89 -22.15 33.17
N VAL A 31 -13.44 -21.77 32.00
CA VAL A 31 -13.21 -22.49 30.73
C VAL A 31 -12.26 -21.76 29.76
N LEU A 32 -12.08 -20.43 29.86
CA LEU A 32 -11.34 -19.63 28.86
C LEU A 32 -10.17 -18.78 29.39
N GLY A 33 -9.87 -18.83 30.69
CA GLY A 33 -8.76 -18.05 31.27
C GLY A 33 -8.95 -16.53 31.18
N VAL A 34 -7.98 -15.78 31.69
CA VAL A 34 -8.05 -14.32 31.87
C VAL A 34 -8.15 -13.56 30.52
N SER A 35 -7.60 -14.15 29.46
CA SER A 35 -7.61 -13.62 28.09
C SER A 35 -8.98 -13.73 27.40
N GLY A 36 -9.76 -14.79 27.63
CA GLY A 36 -11.09 -14.94 27.03
C GLY A 36 -12.14 -13.98 27.60
N ALA A 37 -12.01 -13.59 28.87
CA ALA A 37 -12.93 -12.64 29.50
C ALA A 37 -12.78 -11.21 28.96
N ALA A 38 -11.58 -10.81 28.56
CA ALA A 38 -11.32 -9.50 27.96
C ALA A 38 -11.95 -9.38 26.56
N VAL A 39 -11.85 -10.45 25.76
CA VAL A 39 -12.42 -10.50 24.40
C VAL A 39 -13.96 -10.43 24.45
N LEU A 40 -14.58 -11.11 25.41
CA LEU A 40 -16.03 -11.08 25.60
C LEU A 40 -16.53 -9.70 26.10
N ALA A 41 -15.73 -9.01 26.92
CA ALA A 41 -16.00 -7.64 27.34
C ALA A 41 -15.92 -6.64 26.17
N ILE A 42 -14.99 -6.83 25.24
CA ILE A 42 -14.84 -5.99 24.05
C ILE A 42 -16.02 -6.20 23.07
N ALA A 43 -16.41 -7.46 22.84
CA ALA A 43 -17.55 -7.79 21.98
C ALA A 43 -18.87 -7.22 22.52
N THR A 44 -19.09 -7.28 23.83
CA THR A 44 -20.29 -6.70 24.47
C THR A 44 -20.30 -5.17 24.42
N LEU A 45 -19.15 -4.50 24.46
CA LEU A 45 -19.04 -3.05 24.31
C LEU A 45 -19.33 -2.58 22.87
N ALA A 46 -18.91 -3.36 21.87
CA ALA A 46 -19.21 -3.08 20.46
C ALA A 46 -20.72 -3.20 20.15
N VAL A 47 -21.37 -4.24 20.68
CA VAL A 47 -22.82 -4.42 20.53
C VAL A 47 -23.60 -3.32 21.27
N LYS A 48 -23.12 -2.88 22.44
CA LYS A 48 -23.74 -1.76 23.17
C LYS A 48 -23.64 -0.43 22.40
N LYS A 49 -22.48 -0.13 21.78
CA LYS A 49 -22.33 1.05 20.91
C LYS A 49 -23.25 0.99 19.67
N LEU A 50 -23.47 -0.19 19.13
CA LEU A 50 -24.38 -0.41 17.99
C LEU A 50 -25.85 -0.16 18.38
N ILE A 51 -26.25 -0.60 19.57
CA ILE A 51 -27.61 -0.40 20.10
C ILE A 51 -27.82 1.07 20.48
N ASP A 52 -26.86 1.72 21.15
CA ASP A 52 -26.95 3.14 21.52
C ASP A 52 -26.99 4.07 20.29
N ARG A 53 -26.35 3.67 19.18
CA ARG A 53 -26.46 4.35 17.88
C ARG A 53 -27.79 4.09 17.17
N ALA A 54 -28.46 2.98 17.47
CA ALA A 54 -29.78 2.65 16.94
C ALA A 54 -30.94 3.24 17.76
N THR A 55 -30.70 3.68 19.00
CA THR A 55 -31.73 4.19 19.93
C THR A 55 -31.61 5.68 20.26
N SER A 56 -30.62 6.40 19.73
CA SER A 56 -30.52 7.86 19.89
C SER A 56 -31.68 8.58 19.16
N PRO A 57 -32.37 9.55 19.81
CA PRO A 57 -33.47 10.29 19.18
C PRO A 57 -32.94 11.23 18.07
N PRO A 58 -33.77 11.56 17.07
CA PRO A 58 -33.33 12.36 15.93
C PRO A 58 -33.23 13.85 16.33
N ASP A 59 -32.02 14.38 16.34
CA ASP A 59 -31.80 15.82 16.31
C ASP A 59 -31.90 16.34 14.86
N ASP A 60 -32.60 17.47 14.74
CA ASP A 60 -32.74 18.40 13.61
C ASP A 60 -33.47 17.95 12.33
N VAL A 61 -34.80 18.07 12.42
CA VAL A 61 -35.82 17.93 11.35
C VAL A 61 -35.61 18.92 10.18
N ASP A 62 -34.80 19.97 10.34
CA ASP A 62 -34.57 20.98 9.30
C ASP A 62 -33.46 20.60 8.30
N GLU A 63 -32.51 19.74 8.67
CA GLU A 63 -31.40 19.34 7.79
C GLU A 63 -31.83 18.27 6.76
N ILE A 64 -32.78 17.41 7.14
CA ILE A 64 -33.36 16.37 6.27
C ILE A 64 -34.22 17.01 5.17
N LYS A 65 -34.99 18.06 5.51
CA LYS A 65 -35.79 18.81 4.52
C LYS A 65 -34.93 19.57 3.51
N ALA A 66 -33.78 20.09 3.94
CA ALA A 66 -32.84 20.78 3.06
C ALA A 66 -32.19 19.81 2.05
N LYS A 67 -31.77 18.62 2.50
CA LYS A 67 -31.22 17.59 1.61
C LYS A 67 -32.26 17.04 0.65
N GLN A 68 -33.49 16.81 1.11
CA GLN A 68 -34.57 16.26 0.28
C GLN A 68 -35.00 17.24 -0.83
N LYS A 69 -35.01 18.56 -0.56
CA LYS A 69 -35.24 19.57 -1.60
C LYS A 69 -34.14 19.61 -2.67
N SER A 70 -32.87 19.51 -2.28
CA SER A 70 -31.77 19.52 -3.27
C SER A 70 -31.76 18.27 -4.16
N LEU A 71 -32.21 17.13 -3.62
CA LEU A 71 -32.30 15.88 -4.35
C LEU A 71 -33.47 15.90 -5.34
N GLU A 72 -34.62 16.46 -4.95
CA GLU A 72 -35.80 16.63 -5.81
C GLU A 72 -35.53 17.61 -6.98
N GLU A 73 -34.75 18.67 -6.73
CA GLU A 73 -34.30 19.61 -7.77
C GLU A 73 -33.33 18.94 -8.76
N SER A 74 -32.44 18.06 -8.26
CA SER A 74 -31.51 17.29 -9.11
C SER A 74 -32.21 16.24 -10.00
N TRP A 75 -33.35 15.68 -9.56
CA TRP A 75 -34.14 14.76 -10.40
C TRP A 75 -35.02 15.49 -11.41
N GLN A 76 -35.37 16.76 -11.17
CA GLN A 76 -36.13 17.58 -12.13
C GLN A 76 -35.24 18.06 -13.31
N GLU A 77 -33.95 18.34 -13.10
CA GLU A 77 -33.03 18.73 -14.18
C GLU A 77 -32.76 17.62 -15.20
N LEU A 78 -32.87 16.34 -14.80
CA LEU A 78 -32.73 15.19 -15.70
C LEU A 78 -33.97 14.91 -16.57
N SER A 79 -35.12 15.53 -16.25
CA SER A 79 -36.39 15.31 -16.96
C SER A 79 -36.61 16.23 -18.19
N LEU A 80 -35.69 17.16 -18.46
CA LEU A 80 -35.79 18.15 -19.55
C LEU A 80 -35.06 17.79 -20.85
N ILE A 81 -34.52 16.57 -20.98
CA ILE A 81 -33.91 16.11 -22.24
C ILE A 81 -34.99 15.49 -23.14
N LYS A 82 -35.35 16.21 -24.20
CA LYS A 82 -36.37 15.84 -25.21
C LYS A 82 -36.07 14.52 -25.96
N PRO A 83 -37.10 13.74 -26.35
CA PRO A 83 -36.98 12.52 -27.14
C PRO A 83 -37.20 12.74 -28.66
N VAL A 84 -36.63 11.88 -29.51
CA VAL A 84 -36.88 11.73 -30.97
C VAL A 84 -36.96 10.21 -31.31
N PRO A 85 -37.78 9.74 -32.28
CA PRO A 85 -38.73 8.65 -32.03
C PRO A 85 -38.44 7.26 -32.65
N LYS A 86 -39.03 6.26 -31.96
CA LYS A 86 -39.67 4.99 -32.37
C LYS A 86 -39.61 4.53 -33.84
N THR A 87 -39.24 3.26 -34.00
CA THR A 87 -39.98 2.30 -34.85
C THR A 87 -40.20 1.00 -34.08
N ARG A 88 -41.44 0.51 -34.19
CA ARG A 88 -42.13 -0.60 -33.49
C ARG A 88 -42.51 -1.64 -34.54
N ARG A 89 -42.57 -2.93 -34.16
CA ARG A 89 -43.62 -3.94 -34.45
C ARG A 89 -43.09 -5.36 -34.12
N GLU A 90 -43.63 -6.04 -33.09
CA GLU A 90 -44.87 -6.89 -33.11
C GLU A 90 -44.56 -8.24 -33.79
N ASP A 91 -44.74 -9.45 -33.24
CA ASP A 91 -45.77 -10.09 -32.37
C ASP A 91 -45.22 -11.45 -31.83
N LEU A 92 -45.48 -11.94 -30.59
CA LEU A 92 -46.64 -12.74 -30.08
C LEU A 92 -46.82 -14.07 -30.88
N GLU A 93 -46.92 -15.32 -30.38
CA GLU A 93 -47.42 -15.92 -29.12
C GLU A 93 -46.89 -17.38 -28.88
N GLU A 94 -47.05 -17.82 -27.62
CA GLU A 94 -47.15 -19.16 -26.95
C GLU A 94 -47.76 -20.40 -27.70
N PRO A 95 -48.00 -21.60 -27.08
CA PRO A 95 -47.28 -22.42 -26.07
C PRO A 95 -47.41 -23.99 -26.28
N LEU A 96 -46.95 -24.77 -25.26
CA LEU A 96 -47.51 -26.06 -24.73
C LEU A 96 -47.08 -27.48 -25.24
N ILE A 97 -46.75 -28.33 -24.23
CA ILE A 97 -46.92 -29.81 -24.07
C ILE A 97 -45.70 -30.75 -24.31
N SER A 98 -45.35 -31.51 -23.25
CA SER A 98 -44.44 -32.68 -23.14
C SER A 98 -45.22 -34.02 -23.32
N PRO A 99 -44.79 -35.26 -22.94
CA PRO A 99 -43.48 -35.96 -22.75
C PRO A 99 -43.48 -37.46 -23.28
N VAL A 100 -42.62 -38.33 -22.68
CA VAL A 100 -42.57 -39.84 -22.60
C VAL A 100 -41.81 -40.56 -23.75
N THR A 101 -40.92 -41.57 -23.61
CA THR A 101 -40.80 -42.81 -22.77
C THR A 101 -39.38 -43.42 -23.02
N ALA A 102 -38.48 -43.70 -22.07
CA ALA A 102 -38.34 -44.74 -21.03
C ALA A 102 -37.75 -46.13 -21.44
N VAL A 103 -36.86 -46.62 -20.56
CA VAL A 103 -36.61 -48.02 -20.10
C VAL A 103 -35.25 -48.68 -20.42
N ALA A 104 -34.64 -49.19 -19.34
CA ALA A 104 -33.34 -49.85 -19.12
C ALA A 104 -33.39 -51.39 -19.29
N THR A 105 -32.23 -52.10 -19.17
CA THR A 105 -32.00 -53.31 -18.32
C THR A 105 -30.73 -54.14 -18.70
N GLN A 106 -29.78 -54.22 -17.75
CA GLN A 106 -28.91 -55.32 -17.23
C GLN A 106 -27.75 -56.05 -17.99
N GLU A 107 -26.74 -56.38 -17.15
CA GLU A 107 -25.41 -57.09 -17.11
C GLU A 107 -25.34 -58.56 -17.67
N PRO A 108 -24.20 -59.36 -17.70
CA PRO A 108 -23.07 -59.47 -16.73
C PRO A 108 -21.62 -59.96 -17.16
N GLU A 109 -20.69 -59.86 -16.18
CA GLU A 109 -19.43 -60.61 -15.83
C GLU A 109 -18.41 -61.19 -16.86
N SER A 110 -17.12 -60.84 -16.72
CA SER A 110 -16.05 -61.70 -16.09
C SER A 110 -14.58 -61.36 -16.46
N LEU A 111 -13.67 -61.63 -15.49
CA LEU A 111 -12.20 -61.89 -15.55
C LEU A 111 -11.17 -60.72 -15.49
N ALA A 112 -10.38 -60.72 -14.39
CA ALA A 112 -9.10 -60.02 -14.17
C ALA A 112 -7.89 -60.98 -14.43
N PRO A 113 -6.58 -60.69 -14.15
CA PRO A 113 -5.89 -59.45 -13.73
C PRO A 113 -4.53 -59.18 -14.48
N SER A 114 -3.86 -58.06 -14.18
CA SER A 114 -2.37 -57.89 -14.09
C SER A 114 -1.84 -56.61 -14.77
N SER A 115 -1.42 -55.64 -13.95
CA SER A 115 -0.06 -55.10 -13.95
C SER A 115 0.02 -53.96 -12.91
N LYS A 116 0.76 -54.21 -11.83
CA LYS A 116 1.09 -53.19 -10.83
C LYS A 116 2.09 -52.21 -11.44
N ALA A 117 1.69 -50.95 -11.60
CA ALA A 117 2.60 -49.81 -11.62
C ALA A 117 2.54 -49.13 -10.23
N PRO A 118 3.63 -48.50 -9.75
CA PRO A 118 3.80 -48.20 -8.34
C PRO A 118 2.73 -47.22 -7.87
N LEU A 119 2.08 -47.57 -6.76
CA LEU A 119 1.38 -46.63 -5.91
C LEU A 119 2.33 -45.44 -5.68
N TRP A 120 1.93 -44.24 -6.07
CA TRP A 120 2.52 -43.03 -5.51
C TRP A 120 2.32 -43.12 -4.00
N GLU A 121 3.37 -43.53 -3.30
CA GLU A 121 3.47 -43.26 -1.88
C GLU A 121 3.47 -41.73 -1.74
N PRO A 122 2.49 -41.13 -1.03
CA PRO A 122 2.61 -39.75 -0.63
C PRO A 122 3.87 -39.70 0.23
N ARG A 123 4.93 -39.06 -0.26
CA ARG A 123 6.05 -38.70 0.61
C ARG A 123 5.44 -38.00 1.80
N PRO A 124 5.79 -38.39 3.05
CA PRO A 124 5.24 -37.73 4.21
C PRO A 124 5.50 -36.24 4.04
N LEU A 125 4.41 -35.45 4.02
CA LEU A 125 4.49 -34.00 4.11
C LEU A 125 5.18 -33.72 5.44
N LEU A 126 6.50 -33.57 5.41
CA LEU A 126 7.26 -33.07 6.54
C LEU A 126 6.60 -31.74 6.88
N CYS A 127 6.02 -31.64 8.08
CA CYS A 127 5.52 -30.39 8.61
C CYS A 127 6.74 -29.47 8.77
N SER A 128 7.08 -28.75 7.71
CA SER A 128 8.14 -27.75 7.77
C SER A 128 7.70 -26.67 8.74
N THR A 129 8.63 -26.27 9.60
CA THR A 129 8.36 -25.18 10.53
C THR A 129 8.15 -23.88 9.75
N LEU A 130 7.40 -22.93 10.31
CA LEU A 130 7.20 -21.61 9.70
C LEU A 130 8.56 -20.95 9.32
N GLN A 131 9.55 -21.11 10.19
CA GLN A 131 10.92 -20.67 9.97
C GLN A 131 11.54 -21.29 8.71
N GLU A 132 11.42 -22.61 8.52
CA GLU A 132 11.94 -23.29 7.33
C GLU A 132 11.23 -22.84 6.06
N LYS A 133 9.91 -22.63 6.11
CA LYS A 133 9.12 -22.11 4.98
C LYS A 133 9.53 -20.68 4.60
N LEU A 134 9.73 -19.81 5.59
CA LEU A 134 10.20 -18.45 5.35
C LEU A 134 11.60 -18.42 4.74
N LEU A 135 12.51 -19.28 5.23
CA LEU A 135 13.86 -19.37 4.68
C LEU A 135 13.90 -19.99 3.29
N SER A 136 13.06 -21.00 2.99
CA SER A 136 12.93 -21.51 1.63
C SER A 136 12.36 -20.45 0.69
N PHE A 137 11.31 -19.75 1.12
CA PHE A 137 10.73 -18.65 0.35
C PHE A 137 11.74 -17.53 0.10
N TYR A 138 12.53 -17.17 1.11
CA TYR A 138 13.62 -16.20 0.95
C TYR A 138 14.58 -16.63 -0.16
N ARG A 139 15.05 -17.88 -0.14
CA ARG A 139 15.99 -18.38 -1.17
C ARG A 139 15.36 -18.44 -2.56
N ASP A 140 14.09 -18.81 -2.64
CA ASP A 140 13.43 -19.05 -3.91
C ASP A 140 12.95 -17.76 -4.58
N HIS A 141 12.49 -16.77 -3.80
CA HIS A 141 11.75 -15.59 -4.29
C HIS A 141 12.42 -14.25 -3.94
N VAL A 142 13.17 -14.16 -2.83
CA VAL A 142 13.75 -12.89 -2.35
C VAL A 142 15.23 -12.78 -2.71
N ALA A 143 16.01 -13.85 -2.56
CA ALA A 143 17.43 -13.87 -2.84
C ALA A 143 17.68 -13.93 -4.35
N ALA A 144 17.76 -12.76 -4.98
CA ALA A 144 18.24 -12.69 -6.37
C ALA A 144 19.71 -13.19 -6.45
N PRO A 145 20.11 -13.89 -7.53
CA PRO A 145 21.48 -14.30 -7.75
C PRO A 145 22.43 -13.10 -7.70
N GLU A 146 23.58 -13.24 -7.05
CA GLU A 146 24.55 -12.13 -6.93
C GLU A 146 25.09 -11.68 -8.31
N GLU A 147 25.16 -12.60 -9.28
CA GLU A 147 25.51 -12.27 -10.66
C GLU A 147 24.48 -11.35 -11.32
N ASP A 148 23.19 -11.64 -11.11
CA ASP A 148 22.08 -10.84 -11.62
C ASP A 148 22.03 -9.47 -10.94
N LYS A 149 22.28 -9.42 -9.62
CA LYS A 149 22.41 -8.15 -8.90
C LYS A 149 23.57 -7.30 -9.42
N ALA A 150 24.73 -7.91 -9.64
CA ALA A 150 25.92 -7.21 -10.15
C ALA A 150 25.69 -6.67 -11.57
N LEU A 151 25.11 -7.49 -12.45
CA LEU A 151 24.75 -7.10 -13.81
C LEU A 151 23.69 -5.98 -13.81
N GLY A 152 22.64 -6.09 -12.99
CA GLY A 152 21.64 -5.05 -12.84
C GLY A 152 22.22 -3.72 -12.33
N LYS A 153 23.13 -3.78 -11.35
CA LYS A 153 23.86 -2.59 -10.84
C LYS A 153 24.74 -1.96 -11.92
N GLN A 154 25.39 -2.77 -12.76
CA GLN A 154 26.22 -2.27 -13.86
C GLN A 154 25.36 -1.59 -14.93
N LEU A 155 24.29 -2.25 -15.39
CA LEU A 155 23.35 -1.68 -16.35
C LEU A 155 22.72 -0.38 -15.85
N ALA A 156 22.32 -0.33 -14.58
CA ALA A 156 21.77 0.87 -13.97
C ALA A 156 22.80 2.03 -13.97
N LYS A 157 24.08 1.75 -13.72
CA LYS A 157 25.15 2.75 -13.83
C LYS A 157 25.33 3.25 -15.25
N ASP A 158 25.36 2.35 -16.23
CA ASP A 158 25.57 2.69 -17.63
C ASP A 158 24.38 3.50 -18.20
N ILE A 159 23.14 3.16 -17.82
CA ILE A 159 21.96 3.96 -18.19
C ILE A 159 21.99 5.32 -17.48
N CYS A 160 22.42 5.36 -16.21
CA CYS A 160 22.53 6.60 -15.44
C CYS A 160 23.55 7.58 -16.06
N THR A 161 24.72 7.10 -16.49
CA THR A 161 25.73 7.94 -17.15
C THR A 161 25.24 8.48 -18.49
N GLU A 162 24.58 7.66 -19.31
CA GLU A 162 23.98 8.10 -20.58
C GLU A 162 22.87 9.14 -20.36
N LEU A 163 21.98 8.91 -19.40
CA LEU A 163 20.92 9.85 -19.06
C LEU A 163 21.50 11.18 -18.54
N GLN A 164 22.52 11.12 -17.69
CA GLN A 164 23.22 12.31 -17.19
C GLN A 164 23.87 13.10 -18.34
N ASN A 165 24.53 12.42 -19.28
CA ASN A 165 25.15 13.05 -20.44
C ASN A 165 24.11 13.71 -21.33
N PHE A 166 22.98 13.04 -21.56
CA PHE A 166 21.85 13.60 -22.30
C PHE A 166 21.30 14.87 -21.64
N LEU A 167 21.04 14.84 -20.33
CA LEU A 167 20.53 16.00 -19.59
C LEU A 167 21.52 17.18 -19.61
N LYS A 168 22.82 16.92 -19.48
CA LYS A 168 23.86 17.96 -19.60
C LYS A 168 23.89 18.59 -21.00
N ASN A 169 23.71 17.79 -22.05
CA ASN A 169 23.78 18.25 -23.43
C ASN A 169 22.50 18.98 -23.89
N LYS A 170 21.33 18.51 -23.48
CA LYS A 170 20.03 19.09 -23.90
C LYS A 170 19.59 20.26 -23.05
N SER A 171 19.92 20.25 -21.77
CA SER A 171 19.48 21.24 -20.79
C SER A 171 20.67 21.80 -20.03
N SER A 172 21.67 22.28 -20.77
CA SER A 172 22.85 22.95 -20.20
C SER A 172 22.49 24.19 -19.38
N GLU A 173 21.32 24.78 -19.63
CA GLU A 173 20.77 25.89 -18.85
C GLU A 173 20.30 25.47 -17.44
N LEU A 174 19.89 24.22 -17.25
CA LEU A 174 19.35 23.73 -15.99
C LEU A 174 20.46 23.09 -15.14
N PRO A 175 20.67 23.54 -13.89
CA PRO A 175 21.74 23.04 -13.04
C PRO A 175 21.34 21.70 -12.41
N PHE A 176 21.41 20.63 -13.20
CA PHE A 176 21.28 19.27 -12.69
C PHE A 176 22.58 18.84 -11.99
N GLY A 177 22.44 18.28 -10.79
CA GLY A 177 23.53 17.61 -10.09
C GLY A 177 23.86 16.25 -10.71
N THR A 178 24.80 15.56 -10.09
CA THR A 178 25.13 14.17 -10.44
C THR A 178 24.01 13.26 -9.94
N MET A 179 23.43 12.47 -10.84
CA MET A 179 22.43 11.47 -10.50
C MET A 179 23.00 10.43 -9.54
N LEU A 180 22.20 10.05 -8.56
CA LEU A 180 22.54 9.06 -7.55
C LEU A 180 21.66 7.82 -7.74
N LEU A 181 22.28 6.65 -7.66
CA LEU A 181 21.58 5.37 -7.67
C LEU A 181 21.14 5.05 -6.24
N CYS A 182 19.84 4.89 -6.05
CA CYS A 182 19.20 4.46 -4.81
C CYS A 182 18.22 3.32 -5.12
N GLY A 183 17.62 2.73 -4.09
CA GLY A 183 16.63 1.66 -4.26
C GLY A 183 17.13 0.30 -3.79
N TYR A 184 16.20 -0.65 -3.74
CA TYR A 184 16.42 -1.95 -3.11
C TYR A 184 17.53 -2.78 -3.76
N LEU A 185 17.77 -2.62 -5.07
CA LEU A 185 18.91 -3.26 -5.72
C LEU A 185 20.25 -2.74 -5.18
N CYS A 186 20.35 -1.44 -4.87
CA CYS A 186 21.57 -0.85 -4.32
C CYS A 186 21.80 -1.28 -2.85
N ASP A 187 20.72 -1.54 -2.11
CA ASP A 187 20.75 -1.94 -0.69
C ASP A 187 20.72 -3.47 -0.47
N ASP A 188 20.94 -4.26 -1.52
CA ASP A 188 20.98 -5.73 -1.53
C ASP A 188 19.67 -6.42 -1.11
N LEU A 189 18.55 -5.70 -1.21
CA LEU A 189 17.18 -6.14 -0.89
C LEU A 189 16.34 -6.47 -2.14
N ALA A 190 16.98 -6.61 -3.29
CA ALA A 190 16.31 -6.86 -4.56
C ALA A 190 15.68 -8.25 -4.61
N SER A 191 14.40 -8.31 -4.98
CA SER A 191 13.64 -9.55 -5.18
C SER A 191 14.00 -10.25 -6.49
N ARG A 192 13.72 -11.55 -6.58
CA ARG A 192 14.00 -12.35 -7.78
C ARG A 192 13.04 -11.99 -8.91
N GLY A 193 13.56 -11.83 -10.12
CA GLY A 193 12.78 -11.65 -11.36
C GLY A 193 12.62 -10.19 -11.80
N ARG A 194 12.24 -9.28 -10.90
CA ARG A 194 12.08 -7.84 -11.19
C ARG A 194 12.91 -7.00 -10.23
N LEU A 195 14.01 -6.46 -10.73
CA LEU A 195 14.88 -5.57 -9.96
C LEU A 195 14.33 -4.16 -10.02
N GLU A 196 14.36 -3.45 -8.90
CA GLU A 196 13.92 -2.05 -8.82
C GLU A 196 15.10 -1.14 -8.42
N VAL A 197 15.27 -0.06 -9.17
CA VAL A 197 16.28 0.98 -8.93
C VAL A 197 15.63 2.35 -9.03
N ASP A 198 16.02 3.25 -8.14
CA ASP A 198 15.62 4.64 -8.14
C ASP A 198 16.79 5.54 -8.56
N PHE A 199 16.59 6.33 -9.60
CA PHE A 199 17.51 7.36 -10.05
C PHE A 199 17.13 8.68 -9.37
N MET A 200 17.88 9.04 -8.35
CA MET A 200 17.71 10.31 -7.67
C MET A 200 18.41 11.40 -8.49
N LEU A 201 17.66 12.39 -8.97
CA LEU A 201 18.16 13.47 -9.83
C LEU A 201 18.19 14.79 -9.05
N PRO A 202 19.35 15.24 -8.53
CA PRO A 202 19.44 16.48 -7.79
C PRO A 202 19.20 17.71 -8.67
N LEU A 203 18.24 18.54 -8.29
CA LEU A 203 18.00 19.85 -8.87
C LEU A 203 18.71 20.87 -7.98
N VAL A 204 19.83 21.42 -8.45
CA VAL A 204 20.64 22.33 -7.64
C VAL A 204 19.96 23.70 -7.59
N LEU A 205 19.43 24.04 -6.42
CA LEU A 205 18.77 25.31 -6.15
C LEU A 205 19.79 26.35 -5.67
N GLU A 206 19.64 27.60 -6.13
CA GLU A 206 20.48 28.71 -5.68
C GLU A 206 20.16 29.10 -4.23
N PRO A 207 21.14 29.13 -3.31
CA PRO A 207 20.89 29.16 -1.86
C PRO A 207 20.12 30.38 -1.35
N ASN A 208 20.09 31.48 -2.11
CA ASN A 208 19.45 32.73 -1.70
C ASN A 208 18.14 33.03 -2.44
N LEU A 209 17.77 32.22 -3.44
CA LEU A 209 16.58 32.47 -4.26
C LEU A 209 15.39 31.59 -3.85
N TRP A 210 15.63 30.55 -3.06
CA TRP A 210 14.64 29.55 -2.70
C TRP A 210 14.53 29.38 -1.19
N HIS A 211 13.29 29.28 -0.71
CA HIS A 211 13.01 29.07 0.71
C HIS A 211 12.01 27.93 0.88
N LEU A 212 12.35 26.98 1.75
CA LEU A 212 11.46 25.89 2.10
C LEU A 212 10.43 26.35 3.13
N ILE A 213 9.15 26.20 2.78
CA ILE A 213 8.01 26.34 3.68
C ILE A 213 7.52 24.94 4.04
N PRO A 214 7.63 24.53 5.31
CA PRO A 214 7.06 23.27 5.79
C PRO A 214 5.55 23.19 5.53
N GLY A 215 5.04 22.02 5.13
CA GLY A 215 3.63 21.81 4.78
C GLY A 215 2.67 22.06 5.94
N GLU A 216 3.11 21.83 7.18
CA GLU A 216 2.41 22.20 8.43
C GLU A 216 2.09 23.71 8.54
N ARG A 217 2.81 24.58 7.80
CA ARG A 217 2.55 26.03 7.75
C ARG A 217 1.74 26.46 6.52
N THR A 218 1.35 25.50 5.70
CA THR A 218 0.55 25.71 4.49
C THR A 218 -0.89 25.27 4.74
N ILE A 219 -1.77 25.53 3.78
CA ILE A 219 -3.19 25.15 3.85
C ILE A 219 -3.37 23.63 3.97
N ILE A 220 -2.41 22.85 3.45
CA ILE A 220 -2.46 21.38 3.46
C ILE A 220 -2.23 20.83 4.88
N ASN A 221 -1.51 21.57 5.72
CA ASN A 221 -1.25 21.22 7.13
C ASN A 221 -0.67 19.80 7.32
N ASP A 222 0.22 19.37 6.42
CA ASP A 222 0.84 18.05 6.48
C ASP A 222 2.39 18.19 6.58
N PRO A 223 3.02 17.64 7.64
CA PRO A 223 4.47 17.70 7.83
C PRO A 223 5.28 16.85 6.84
N CYS A 224 4.66 15.90 6.12
CA CYS A 224 5.31 15.12 5.07
C CYS A 224 5.72 15.97 3.88
N PHE A 225 5.02 17.08 3.67
CA PHE A 225 5.19 17.91 2.48
C PHE A 225 5.90 19.22 2.80
N GLY A 226 6.44 19.82 1.75
CA GLY A 226 7.00 21.16 1.77
C GLY A 226 6.72 21.86 0.45
N MET A 227 6.66 23.19 0.52
CA MET A 227 6.58 24.04 -0.66
C MET A 227 7.85 24.86 -0.77
N VAL A 228 8.39 24.98 -1.98
CA VAL A 228 9.61 25.74 -2.22
C VAL A 228 9.24 27.08 -2.83
N LYS A 229 9.34 28.14 -2.03
CA LYS A 229 8.98 29.50 -2.43
C LYS A 229 10.15 30.21 -3.07
N ARG A 230 9.90 30.90 -4.19
CA ARG A 230 10.84 31.85 -4.78
C ARG A 230 10.90 33.13 -3.94
N THR A 231 12.06 33.46 -3.41
CA THR A 231 12.31 34.64 -2.56
C THR A 231 13.19 35.66 -3.27
N GLY A 232 13.15 36.93 -2.85
CA GLY A 232 14.02 37.96 -3.43
C GLY A 232 13.67 38.36 -4.86
N VAL A 233 12.40 38.22 -5.26
CA VAL A 233 11.91 38.59 -6.60
C VAL A 233 12.08 40.08 -6.89
N GLU A 234 12.10 40.93 -5.86
CA GLU A 234 12.31 42.38 -5.95
C GLU A 234 13.73 42.73 -6.43
N PHE A 235 14.72 41.93 -6.02
CA PHE A 235 16.13 42.14 -6.40
C PHE A 235 16.54 41.27 -7.59
N PHE A 236 15.98 40.06 -7.69
CA PHE A 236 16.26 39.09 -8.75
C PHE A 236 14.96 38.74 -9.46
N PRO A 237 14.62 39.43 -10.56
CA PRO A 237 13.36 39.22 -11.27
C PRO A 237 13.27 37.81 -11.85
N ARG A 238 12.05 37.40 -12.23
CA ARG A 238 11.80 36.11 -12.88
C ARG A 238 12.62 36.01 -14.18
N GLY A 239 13.32 34.89 -14.34
CA GLY A 239 14.29 34.64 -15.40
C GLY A 239 15.74 34.71 -14.92
N SER A 240 15.98 35.20 -13.69
CA SER A 240 17.32 35.18 -13.08
C SER A 240 17.74 33.75 -12.69
N SER A 241 16.78 32.91 -12.29
CA SER A 241 17.03 31.49 -12.04
C SER A 241 16.54 30.65 -13.23
N PRO A 242 17.30 29.63 -13.68
CA PRO A 242 16.85 28.70 -14.71
C PRO A 242 15.55 27.97 -14.34
N TRP A 243 15.31 27.79 -13.03
CA TRP A 243 14.13 27.13 -12.49
C TRP A 243 12.89 28.03 -12.49
N ASP A 244 13.02 29.32 -12.79
CA ASP A 244 11.88 30.26 -12.83
C ASP A 244 10.82 29.84 -13.88
N ARG A 245 11.20 29.02 -14.88
CA ARG A 245 10.30 28.45 -15.89
C ARG A 245 9.30 27.42 -15.33
N PHE A 246 9.57 26.87 -14.14
CA PHE A 246 8.71 25.89 -13.46
C PHE A 246 7.90 26.51 -12.30
N LEU A 247 7.85 27.84 -12.23
CA LEU A 247 7.11 28.54 -11.18
C LEU A 247 5.59 28.53 -11.45
N VAL A 248 4.83 28.15 -10.43
CA VAL A 248 3.38 28.29 -10.39
C VAL A 248 3.00 29.02 -9.10
N GLY A 249 2.36 30.18 -9.21
CA GLY A 249 1.99 30.98 -8.04
C GLY A 249 3.16 31.48 -7.17
N GLY A 250 4.39 31.50 -7.70
CA GLY A 250 5.60 31.88 -6.95
C GLY A 250 6.28 30.73 -6.20
N TYR A 251 5.81 29.50 -6.41
CA TYR A 251 6.40 28.28 -5.87
C TYR A 251 6.96 27.41 -7.00
N LEU A 252 8.02 26.65 -6.70
CA LEU A 252 8.57 25.67 -7.62
C LEU A 252 7.62 24.46 -7.71
N SER A 253 7.01 24.25 -8.86
CA SER A 253 6.09 23.14 -9.07
C SER A 253 6.86 21.84 -9.34
N SER A 254 6.64 20.83 -8.49
CA SER A 254 7.14 19.47 -8.68
C SER A 254 6.52 18.84 -9.93
N ASN A 255 5.21 19.00 -10.14
CA ASN A 255 4.50 18.46 -11.30
C ASN A 255 5.04 19.03 -12.61
N ARG A 256 5.30 20.34 -12.70
CA ARG A 256 5.87 20.95 -13.93
C ARG A 256 7.26 20.41 -14.25
N VAL A 257 8.07 20.17 -13.22
CA VAL A 257 9.40 19.55 -13.38
C VAL A 257 9.24 18.11 -13.85
N SER A 258 8.41 17.31 -13.18
CA SER A 258 8.13 15.92 -13.55
C SER A 258 7.56 15.79 -14.96
N ASP A 259 6.62 16.65 -15.37
CA ASP A 259 6.06 16.67 -16.71
C ASP A 259 7.11 16.96 -17.79
N THR A 260 8.03 17.87 -17.49
CA THR A 260 9.12 18.23 -18.41
C THR A 260 10.12 17.09 -18.54
N LEU A 261 10.48 16.45 -17.43
CA LEU A 261 11.33 15.26 -17.43
C LEU A 261 10.65 14.09 -18.14
N HIS A 262 9.36 13.87 -17.94
CA HIS A 262 8.59 12.85 -18.64
C HIS A 262 8.59 13.08 -20.16
N LYS A 263 8.43 14.34 -20.60
CA LYS A 263 8.56 14.70 -22.03
C LYS A 263 9.96 14.45 -22.56
N PHE A 264 11.01 14.70 -21.78
CA PHE A 264 12.37 14.36 -22.19
C PHE A 264 12.56 12.86 -22.33
N LEU A 265 12.10 12.08 -21.34
CA LEU A 265 12.17 10.62 -21.38
C LEU A 265 11.42 10.07 -22.59
N VAL A 266 10.16 10.45 -22.81
CA VAL A 266 9.33 9.83 -23.86
C VAL A 266 9.66 10.32 -25.26
N ALA A 267 9.90 11.63 -25.44
CA ALA A 267 9.95 12.23 -26.78
C ALA A 267 11.36 12.64 -27.24
N SER A 268 12.30 12.86 -26.33
CA SER A 268 13.58 13.50 -26.67
C SER A 268 14.77 12.54 -26.66
N ILE A 269 14.69 11.46 -25.89
CA ILE A 269 15.75 10.45 -25.80
C ILE A 269 15.55 9.38 -26.86
N ASN A 270 16.63 9.07 -27.59
CA ASN A 270 16.64 8.00 -28.56
C ASN A 270 16.95 6.66 -27.85
N TRP A 271 15.97 6.10 -27.15
CA TRP A 271 16.10 4.81 -26.46
C TRP A 271 16.56 3.66 -27.36
N PRO A 272 16.16 3.57 -28.64
CA PRO A 272 16.69 2.54 -29.54
C PRO A 272 18.23 2.54 -29.65
N VAL A 273 18.87 3.71 -29.67
CA VAL A 273 20.33 3.80 -29.75
C VAL A 273 20.97 3.28 -28.46
N ILE A 274 20.50 3.74 -27.31
CA ILE A 274 20.99 3.28 -26.00
C ILE A 274 20.72 1.76 -25.83
N SER A 275 19.57 1.30 -26.30
CA SER A 275 19.18 -0.12 -26.28
C SER A 275 20.13 -0.98 -27.12
N SER A 276 20.50 -0.51 -28.32
CA SER A 276 21.45 -1.22 -29.17
C SER A 276 22.87 -1.23 -28.61
N MET A 277 23.26 -0.16 -27.90
CA MET A 277 24.59 -0.05 -27.28
C MET A 277 24.74 -0.96 -26.05
N LEU A 278 23.68 -1.10 -25.25
CA LEU A 278 23.68 -1.89 -24.02
C LEU A 278 23.12 -3.30 -24.22
N GLU A 279 22.78 -3.69 -25.45
CA GLU A 279 22.17 -4.98 -25.80
C GLU A 279 20.91 -5.33 -24.97
N CYS A 280 20.17 -4.30 -24.54
CA CYS A 280 18.96 -4.44 -23.72
C CYS A 280 17.82 -3.61 -24.29
N ALA A 281 16.58 -4.09 -24.20
CA ALA A 281 15.41 -3.34 -24.61
C ALA A 281 14.99 -2.35 -23.51
N ILE A 282 15.30 -1.06 -23.70
CA ILE A 282 14.93 0.01 -22.77
C ILE A 282 13.68 0.71 -23.31
N ARG A 283 12.64 0.82 -22.48
CA ARG A 283 11.37 1.44 -22.85
C ARG A 283 10.86 2.34 -21.72
N PRO A 284 10.51 3.61 -22.00
CA PRO A 284 9.81 4.42 -21.02
C PRO A 284 8.38 3.91 -20.84
N VAL A 285 7.90 3.90 -19.60
CA VAL A 285 6.50 3.61 -19.28
C VAL A 285 5.64 4.75 -19.82
N MET A 286 4.60 4.44 -20.58
CA MET A 286 3.74 5.45 -21.22
C MET A 286 2.65 6.00 -20.30
N ALA A 287 2.61 5.59 -19.03
CA ALA A 287 1.65 6.08 -18.06
C ALA A 287 1.90 7.56 -17.77
N PRO A 288 0.86 8.41 -17.78
CA PRO A 288 1.04 9.84 -17.59
C PRO A 288 1.65 10.11 -16.22
N LYS A 289 2.69 10.95 -16.19
CA LYS A 289 3.35 11.46 -14.97
C LYS A 289 4.12 10.40 -14.17
N GLU A 290 4.24 9.17 -14.67
CA GLU A 290 5.17 8.19 -14.11
C GLU A 290 6.54 8.31 -14.79
N LEU A 291 7.55 8.68 -14.01
CA LEU A 291 8.94 8.73 -14.47
C LEU A 291 9.59 7.36 -14.34
N LYS A 292 9.12 6.36 -15.09
CA LYS A 292 9.61 4.98 -15.03
C LYS A 292 10.16 4.49 -16.37
N LEU A 293 11.21 3.69 -16.31
CA LEU A 293 11.83 3.00 -17.44
C LEU A 293 11.83 1.50 -17.17
N GLU A 294 11.31 0.72 -18.10
CA GLU A 294 11.43 -0.73 -18.12
C GLU A 294 12.65 -1.12 -18.96
N VAL A 295 13.54 -1.90 -18.37
CA VAL A 295 14.74 -2.43 -19.02
C VAL A 295 14.62 -3.95 -19.05
N ARG A 296 14.56 -4.52 -20.24
CA ARG A 296 14.53 -5.97 -20.45
C ARG A 296 15.82 -6.44 -21.10
N CYS A 297 16.55 -7.27 -20.41
CA CYS A 297 17.70 -8.01 -20.94
C CYS A 297 17.34 -9.51 -20.96
N GLU A 298 18.11 -10.33 -21.69
CA GLU A 298 17.78 -11.77 -21.91
C GLU A 298 17.51 -12.57 -20.63
N ARG A 299 18.14 -12.18 -19.52
CA ARG A 299 18.05 -12.87 -18.23
C ARG A 299 17.35 -12.05 -17.13
N LEU A 300 17.01 -10.78 -17.39
CA LEU A 300 16.74 -9.82 -16.32
C LEU A 300 15.71 -8.76 -16.70
N HIS A 301 14.78 -8.50 -15.78
CA HIS A 301 13.86 -7.36 -15.83
C HIS A 301 14.28 -6.34 -14.77
N LEU A 302 14.55 -5.11 -15.21
CA LEU A 302 14.97 -4.01 -14.35
C LEU A 302 14.03 -2.82 -14.55
N ASP A 303 13.46 -2.35 -13.47
CA ASP A 303 12.57 -1.20 -13.40
C ASP A 303 13.33 -0.04 -12.77
N ILE A 304 13.44 1.05 -13.52
CA ILE A 304 14.16 2.24 -13.09
C ILE A 304 13.16 3.38 -12.90
N THR A 305 13.05 3.92 -11.69
CA THR A 305 12.21 5.09 -11.42
C THR A 305 13.07 6.35 -11.25
N LEU A 306 12.83 7.38 -12.06
CA LEU A 306 13.53 8.66 -11.96
C LEU A 306 12.81 9.57 -10.97
N ARG A 307 13.49 9.95 -9.88
CA ARG A 307 12.96 10.81 -8.82
C ARG A 307 13.72 12.13 -8.75
N PRO A 308 13.10 13.24 -9.18
CA PRO A 308 13.66 14.56 -9.01
C PRO A 308 13.76 14.88 -7.52
N MET A 309 14.93 15.33 -7.07
CA MET A 309 15.19 15.64 -5.67
C MET A 309 15.74 17.06 -5.52
N ILE A 310 15.37 17.72 -4.43
CA ILE A 310 15.95 19.00 -4.01
C ILE A 310 16.44 18.87 -2.58
N GLU A 311 17.50 19.60 -2.28
CA GLU A 311 17.96 19.79 -0.91
C GLU A 311 17.65 21.22 -0.50
N ALA A 312 16.80 21.37 0.52
CA ALA A 312 16.43 22.69 1.03
C ALA A 312 16.29 22.63 2.55
N GLY A 313 16.94 23.55 3.26
CA GLY A 313 16.88 23.62 4.72
C GLY A 313 17.39 22.37 5.44
N GLY A 314 18.38 21.68 4.86
CA GLY A 314 18.94 20.43 5.40
C GLY A 314 18.01 19.21 5.27
N LYS A 315 16.92 19.32 4.50
CA LYS A 315 15.99 18.24 4.20
C LYS A 315 16.06 17.87 2.73
N ILE A 316 15.93 16.58 2.44
CA ILE A 316 15.80 16.05 1.08
C ILE A 316 14.31 15.95 0.76
N LEU A 317 13.89 16.63 -0.31
CA LEU A 317 12.52 16.58 -0.78
C LEU A 317 12.49 16.00 -2.21
N LEU A 318 11.53 15.14 -2.47
CA LEU A 318 11.27 14.53 -3.77
C LEU A 318 10.04 15.16 -4.40
N ALA A 319 9.97 15.11 -5.73
CA ALA A 319 8.73 15.46 -6.42
C ALA A 319 7.62 14.51 -5.96
N ALA A 320 6.51 15.06 -5.45
CA ALA A 320 5.35 14.29 -5.04
C ALA A 320 4.72 13.56 -6.24
N SER A 321 4.11 12.40 -5.99
CA SER A 321 3.36 11.67 -7.01
C SER A 321 2.05 12.40 -7.35
N SER A 322 1.53 12.14 -8.55
CA SER A 322 0.43 12.89 -9.15
C SER A 322 -0.94 12.76 -8.46
N GLU A 323 -1.08 11.92 -7.43
CA GLU A 323 -2.38 11.68 -6.80
C GLU A 323 -2.81 12.84 -5.89
N GLU A 324 -1.90 13.75 -5.56
CA GLU A 324 -2.17 14.86 -4.67
C GLU A 324 -2.71 16.10 -5.41
N PRO A 325 -3.67 16.81 -4.79
CA PRO A 325 -4.39 17.92 -5.43
C PRO A 325 -3.54 19.17 -5.67
N VAL A 326 -2.34 19.28 -5.08
CA VAL A 326 -1.54 20.51 -5.12
C VAL A 326 -0.25 20.30 -5.93
N GLU A 327 -0.19 20.92 -7.10
CA GLU A 327 0.91 20.81 -8.08
C GLU A 327 2.30 21.31 -7.58
N ASN A 328 2.33 21.95 -6.43
CA ASN A 328 3.51 22.63 -5.88
C ASN A 328 4.16 21.88 -4.71
N LEU A 329 3.69 20.67 -4.42
CA LEU A 329 4.16 19.91 -3.26
C LEU A 329 5.39 19.09 -3.55
N TRP A 330 6.30 19.12 -2.58
CA TRP A 330 7.48 18.29 -2.51
C TRP A 330 7.36 17.41 -1.27
N GLN A 331 7.55 16.11 -1.43
CA GLN A 331 7.45 15.15 -0.35
C GLN A 331 8.81 14.95 0.31
N GLN A 332 8.89 15.01 1.64
CA GLN A 332 10.12 14.73 2.36
C GLN A 332 10.50 13.25 2.27
N SER A 333 11.73 12.98 1.85
CA SER A 333 12.29 11.64 1.77
C SER A 333 13.12 11.30 3.00
N PHE A 334 12.88 10.11 3.55
CA PHE A 334 13.64 9.55 4.66
C PHE A 334 14.41 8.27 4.28
N TYR A 335 14.29 7.82 3.02
CA TYR A 335 14.81 6.53 2.55
C TYR A 335 16.29 6.32 2.91
N ALA A 336 17.16 7.28 2.59
CA ALA A 336 18.59 7.17 2.90
C ALA A 336 18.86 7.03 4.41
N ALA A 337 18.08 7.70 5.25
CA ALA A 337 18.20 7.61 6.71
C ALA A 337 17.64 6.29 7.25
N GLU A 338 16.50 5.83 6.72
CA GLU A 338 15.86 4.54 7.04
C GLU A 338 16.84 3.38 6.79
N MET A 339 17.38 3.30 5.57
CA MET A 339 18.26 2.20 5.15
C MET A 339 19.61 2.24 5.87
N SER A 340 20.18 3.44 6.06
CA SER A 340 21.40 3.61 6.85
C SER A 340 21.21 3.15 8.30
N LYS A 341 20.05 3.47 8.91
CA LYS A 341 19.73 3.04 10.28
C LYS A 341 19.54 1.53 10.38
N LEU A 342 18.80 0.92 9.45
CA LEU A 342 18.65 -0.54 9.41
C LEU A 342 19.98 -1.26 9.23
N LYS A 343 20.82 -0.78 8.31
CA LYS A 343 22.15 -1.32 8.09
C LYS A 343 23.02 -1.20 9.35
N ALA A 344 22.99 -0.05 10.02
CA ALA A 344 23.74 0.16 11.25
C ALA A 344 23.31 -0.81 12.36
N LEU A 345 22.01 -1.04 12.50
CA LEU A 345 21.46 -2.01 13.47
C LEU A 345 21.92 -3.43 13.14
N ASP A 346 21.72 -3.89 11.90
CA ASP A 346 22.14 -5.24 11.48
C ASP A 346 23.66 -5.43 11.58
N THR A 347 24.48 -4.41 11.33
CA THR A 347 25.94 -4.52 11.52
C THR A 347 26.35 -4.60 12.98
N ALA A 348 25.55 -4.07 13.90
CA ALA A 348 25.88 -4.05 15.32
C ALA A 348 25.66 -5.41 15.99
N ASP A 349 24.64 -6.16 15.57
CA ASP A 349 24.24 -7.43 16.18
C ASP A 349 24.20 -8.62 15.20
N SER A 350 24.54 -8.40 13.93
CA SER A 350 24.36 -9.40 12.86
C SER A 350 22.92 -9.87 12.72
N GLY A 351 21.97 -8.96 12.96
CA GLY A 351 20.55 -9.21 12.91
C GLY A 351 19.99 -9.40 11.49
N ALA A 352 18.81 -9.99 11.44
CA ALA A 352 18.08 -10.34 10.23
C ALA A 352 16.99 -9.32 9.85
N ARG A 353 17.11 -8.02 10.24
CA ARG A 353 16.06 -7.03 9.99
C ARG A 353 15.84 -6.78 8.50
N ARG A 354 16.94 -6.62 7.75
CA ARG A 354 16.89 -6.51 6.28
C ARG A 354 16.30 -7.76 5.62
N CYS A 355 16.58 -8.95 6.16
CA CYS A 355 15.97 -10.19 5.68
C CYS A 355 14.44 -10.17 5.88
N CYS A 356 13.99 -9.77 7.08
CA CYS A 356 12.56 -9.61 7.40
C CYS A 356 11.87 -8.58 6.48
N LEU A 357 12.51 -7.42 6.24
CA LEU A 357 12.00 -6.41 5.31
C LEU A 357 11.85 -6.96 3.89
N GLY A 358 12.86 -7.67 3.39
CA GLY A 358 12.82 -8.27 2.04
C GLY A 358 11.72 -9.33 1.91
N LEU A 359 11.54 -10.19 2.92
CA LEU A 359 10.46 -11.17 2.98
C LEU A 359 9.08 -10.52 2.91
N LEU A 360 8.82 -9.60 3.84
CA LEU A 360 7.52 -8.93 3.95
C LEU A 360 7.22 -8.09 2.72
N LYS A 361 8.23 -7.45 2.12
CA LYS A 361 8.07 -6.70 0.87
C LYS A 361 7.54 -7.60 -0.25
N VAL A 362 8.19 -8.74 -0.52
CA VAL A 362 7.79 -9.63 -1.61
C VAL A 362 6.39 -10.21 -1.37
N VAL A 363 6.07 -10.57 -0.13
CA VAL A 363 4.73 -11.04 0.23
C VAL A 363 3.68 -9.95 -0.01
N PHE A 364 3.97 -8.72 0.42
CA PHE A 364 3.01 -7.61 0.31
C PHE A 364 2.84 -7.15 -1.14
N GLU A 365 3.89 -7.15 -1.97
CA GLU A 365 3.80 -6.86 -3.40
C GLU A 365 2.99 -7.90 -4.18
N GLY A 366 3.04 -9.16 -3.74
CA GLY A 366 2.24 -10.23 -4.33
C GLY A 366 0.74 -10.14 -4.01
N HIS A 367 0.37 -9.40 -2.96
CA HIS A 367 -1.01 -9.29 -2.50
C HIS A 367 -1.66 -7.97 -2.96
N PRO A 368 -2.84 -8.00 -3.61
CA PRO A 368 -3.45 -6.81 -4.19
C PRO A 368 -3.71 -5.71 -3.17
N PHE A 369 -4.15 -6.07 -1.96
CA PHE A 369 -4.47 -5.12 -0.89
C PHE A 369 -3.23 -4.62 -0.14
N TRP A 370 -2.20 -5.45 0.00
CA TRP A 370 -1.04 -5.12 0.85
C TRP A 370 0.07 -4.38 0.10
N SER A 371 0.01 -4.34 -1.24
CA SER A 371 1.00 -3.68 -2.10
C SER A 371 1.26 -2.22 -1.70
N LYS A 372 0.25 -1.50 -1.20
CA LYS A 372 0.37 -0.12 -0.71
C LYS A 372 1.24 0.02 0.56
N LEU A 373 1.34 -1.04 1.35
CA LEU A 373 2.14 -1.08 2.58
C LEU A 373 3.57 -1.61 2.36
N ALA A 374 3.88 -2.18 1.19
CA ALA A 374 5.15 -2.86 0.89
C ALA A 374 6.41 -1.95 0.93
N GLY A 375 6.25 -0.64 1.09
CA GLY A 375 7.34 0.33 1.08
C GLY A 375 7.69 0.91 2.46
N ARG A 376 7.50 2.23 2.58
CA ARG A 376 7.88 3.01 3.77
C ARG A 376 7.17 2.57 5.06
N PRO A 377 5.84 2.31 5.08
CA PRO A 377 5.16 1.89 6.31
C PRO A 377 5.79 0.66 6.95
N LEU A 378 6.09 -0.36 6.15
CA LEU A 378 6.74 -1.59 6.60
C LEU A 378 8.12 -1.34 7.21
N THR A 379 8.94 -0.50 6.57
CA THR A 379 10.27 -0.13 7.05
C THR A 379 10.21 0.56 8.42
N HIS A 380 9.22 1.44 8.63
CA HIS A 380 9.04 2.13 9.90
C HIS A 380 8.48 1.24 11.00
N ALA A 381 7.54 0.34 10.69
CA ALA A 381 7.05 -0.65 11.66
C ALA A 381 8.21 -1.53 12.16
N LEU A 382 9.10 -1.96 11.27
CA LEU A 382 10.32 -2.69 11.62
C LEU A 382 11.28 -1.87 12.49
N LEU A 383 11.47 -0.58 12.18
CA LEU A 383 12.32 0.29 12.99
C LEU A 383 11.76 0.51 14.40
N HIS A 384 10.44 0.65 14.55
CA HIS A 384 9.81 0.74 15.88
C HIS A 384 9.96 -0.55 16.67
N LEU A 385 9.70 -1.70 16.05
CA LEU A 385 9.92 -3.01 16.69
C LEU A 385 11.38 -3.22 17.09
N SER A 386 12.32 -2.68 16.32
CA SER A 386 13.75 -2.78 16.64
C SER A 386 14.18 -2.00 17.88
N GLN A 387 13.34 -1.07 18.37
CA GLN A 387 13.58 -0.39 19.65
C GLN A 387 13.11 -1.22 20.84
N THR A 388 12.06 -2.02 20.67
CA THR A 388 11.46 -2.82 21.74
C THR A 388 12.11 -4.19 21.85
N GLU A 389 12.41 -4.82 20.72
CA GLU A 389 12.95 -6.17 20.65
C GLU A 389 14.45 -6.19 20.36
N LEU A 390 15.17 -6.99 21.15
CA LEU A 390 16.63 -7.08 21.11
C LEU A 390 17.13 -8.27 20.28
N ASP A 391 16.40 -9.39 20.26
CA ASP A 391 16.83 -10.58 19.53
C ASP A 391 16.35 -10.55 18.08
N TRP A 392 17.27 -10.25 17.18
CA TRP A 392 17.07 -10.26 15.73
C TRP A 392 17.86 -11.36 15.04
N SER A 393 18.20 -12.44 15.75
CA SER A 393 18.88 -13.59 15.17
C SER A 393 18.03 -14.26 14.08
N GLU A 394 18.67 -14.97 13.15
CA GLU A 394 17.96 -15.71 12.10
C GLU A 394 16.97 -16.71 12.69
N ALA A 395 17.29 -17.34 13.83
CA ALA A 395 16.43 -18.32 14.49
C ALA A 395 15.09 -17.73 14.99
N ALA A 396 15.06 -16.44 15.34
CA ALA A 396 13.85 -15.74 15.80
C ALA A 396 13.07 -15.09 14.64
N LEU A 397 13.50 -15.24 13.39
CA LEU A 397 12.93 -14.52 12.24
C LEU A 397 11.42 -14.75 12.11
N SER A 398 10.93 -15.97 12.29
CA SER A 398 9.49 -16.27 12.23
C SER A 398 8.68 -15.54 13.29
N GLU A 399 9.20 -15.45 14.51
CA GLU A 399 8.54 -14.72 15.61
C GLU A 399 8.53 -13.22 15.32
N ARG A 400 9.63 -12.68 14.78
CA ARG A 400 9.73 -11.27 14.41
C ARG A 400 8.80 -10.92 13.26
N VAL A 401 8.68 -11.76 12.23
CA VAL A 401 7.71 -11.57 11.14
C VAL A 401 6.30 -11.48 11.70
N GLN A 402 5.92 -12.41 12.58
CA GLN A 402 4.61 -12.38 13.22
C GLN A 402 4.39 -11.10 14.04
N GLN A 403 5.35 -10.70 14.87
CA GLN A 403 5.25 -9.48 15.68
C GLN A 403 5.14 -8.21 14.82
N VAL A 404 5.86 -8.13 13.69
CA VAL A 404 5.73 -6.99 12.77
C VAL A 404 4.31 -6.91 12.21
N LEU A 405 3.72 -8.04 11.83
CA LEU A 405 2.35 -8.09 11.33
C LEU A 405 1.34 -7.70 12.42
N GLU A 406 1.52 -8.20 13.64
CA GLU A 406 0.67 -7.86 14.79
C GLU A 406 0.73 -6.35 15.11
N GLU A 407 1.93 -5.77 15.17
CA GLU A 407 2.11 -4.32 15.38
C GLU A 407 1.52 -3.51 14.21
N LEU A 408 1.67 -3.98 12.97
CA LEU A 408 1.08 -3.33 11.81
C LEU A 408 -0.45 -3.31 11.90
N VAL A 409 -1.08 -4.42 12.30
CA VAL A 409 -2.53 -4.47 12.56
C VAL A 409 -2.93 -3.51 13.68
N GLN A 410 -2.13 -3.40 14.74
CA GLN A 410 -2.39 -2.42 15.81
C GLN A 410 -2.30 -0.97 15.31
N TYR A 411 -1.30 -0.65 14.49
CA TYR A 411 -1.16 0.70 13.90
C TYR A 411 -2.31 1.01 12.93
N LEU A 412 -2.73 0.03 12.12
CA LEU A 412 -3.88 0.17 11.23
C LEU A 412 -5.17 0.39 12.02
N ALA A 413 -5.38 -0.36 13.11
CA ALA A 413 -6.54 -0.19 13.98
C ALA A 413 -6.57 1.18 14.69
N LYS A 414 -5.40 1.76 14.99
CA LYS A 414 -5.28 3.12 15.54
C LYS A 414 -5.43 4.20 14.47
N GLY A 415 -5.27 3.86 13.19
CA GLY A 415 -5.26 4.82 12.10
C GLY A 415 -3.96 5.64 12.00
N ASP A 416 -2.93 5.29 12.77
CA ASP A 416 -1.75 6.12 12.95
C ASP A 416 -0.48 5.29 13.03
N LEU A 417 0.40 5.48 12.05
CA LEU A 417 1.76 4.96 12.04
C LEU A 417 2.74 6.13 12.00
N PRO A 418 3.31 6.53 13.15
CA PRO A 418 4.24 7.65 13.19
C PRO A 418 5.56 7.30 12.50
N CYS A 419 6.11 8.24 11.72
CA CYS A 419 7.46 8.11 11.19
C CYS A 419 8.48 8.07 12.33
N PHE A 420 9.41 7.11 12.23
CA PHE A 420 10.47 6.91 13.22
C PHE A 420 11.36 8.13 13.46
N PHE A 421 11.61 8.93 12.41
CA PHE A 421 12.48 10.11 12.48
C PHE A 421 11.73 11.40 12.83
N ASP A 422 10.41 11.43 12.64
CA ASP A 422 9.56 12.57 12.95
C ASP A 422 8.16 12.08 13.32
N SER A 423 7.86 12.08 14.62
CA SER A 423 6.59 11.57 15.16
C SER A 423 5.37 12.37 14.74
N ARG A 424 5.55 13.53 14.10
CA ARG A 424 4.45 14.36 13.58
C ARG A 424 3.88 13.82 12.27
N ILE A 425 4.66 13.01 11.56
CA ILE A 425 4.30 12.43 10.27
C ILE A 425 3.56 11.11 10.50
N ASN A 426 2.29 11.05 10.10
CA ASN A 426 1.55 9.79 9.99
C ASN A 426 1.72 9.21 8.58
N LEU A 427 2.31 8.03 8.49
CA LEU A 427 2.55 7.34 7.22
C LEU A 427 1.26 6.81 6.58
N PHE A 428 0.20 6.62 7.35
CA PHE A 428 -1.12 6.23 6.82
C PHE A 428 -1.98 7.41 6.38
N GLY A 429 -1.51 8.66 6.53
CA GLY A 429 -2.33 9.84 6.21
C GLY A 429 -2.80 9.93 4.76
N HIS A 430 -2.15 9.22 3.84
CA HIS A 430 -2.53 9.18 2.41
C HIS A 430 -3.56 8.08 2.09
N LEU A 431 -3.79 7.13 3.00
CA LEU A 431 -4.73 6.02 2.80
C LEU A 431 -6.13 6.42 3.29
N PRO A 432 -7.18 6.18 2.51
CA PRO A 432 -8.55 6.38 2.98
C PRO A 432 -8.89 5.33 4.04
N LEU A 433 -9.80 5.68 4.95
CA LEU A 433 -10.17 4.83 6.08
C LEU A 433 -10.69 3.45 5.66
N GLU A 434 -11.50 3.39 4.59
CA GLU A 434 -12.06 2.13 4.06
C GLU A 434 -10.96 1.15 3.65
N GLU A 435 -9.91 1.65 2.99
CA GLU A 435 -8.77 0.82 2.59
C GLU A 435 -7.94 0.39 3.80
N MET A 436 -7.77 1.27 4.80
CA MET A 436 -7.06 0.91 6.02
C MET A 436 -7.78 -0.21 6.79
N GLU A 437 -9.12 -0.16 6.84
CA GLU A 437 -9.95 -1.21 7.44
C GLU A 437 -9.85 -2.52 6.65
N GLU A 438 -9.92 -2.47 5.32
CA GLU A 438 -9.78 -3.65 4.46
C GLU A 438 -8.41 -4.31 4.60
N ILE A 439 -7.33 -3.50 4.59
CA ILE A 439 -5.97 -4.00 4.80
C ILE A 439 -5.82 -4.59 6.21
N GLY A 440 -6.37 -3.93 7.23
CA GLY A 440 -6.36 -4.43 8.60
C GLY A 440 -7.09 -5.76 8.76
N CYS A 441 -8.29 -5.89 8.17
CA CYS A 441 -9.08 -7.12 8.19
C CYS A 441 -8.36 -8.28 7.49
N THR A 442 -7.85 -8.05 6.28
CA THR A 442 -7.14 -9.10 5.51
C THR A 442 -5.85 -9.56 6.21
N LEU A 443 -5.09 -8.64 6.82
CA LEU A 443 -3.92 -8.99 7.63
C LEU A 443 -4.30 -9.76 8.90
N TYR A 444 -5.39 -9.37 9.56
CA TYR A 444 -5.89 -10.09 10.73
C TYR A 444 -6.36 -11.51 10.38
N GLU A 445 -7.03 -11.69 9.25
CA GLU A 445 -7.42 -13.01 8.73
C GLU A 445 -6.19 -13.87 8.41
N ALA A 446 -5.15 -13.28 7.82
CA ALA A 446 -3.88 -13.97 7.56
C ALA A 446 -3.17 -14.39 8.87
N LEU A 447 -3.20 -13.55 9.91
CA LEU A 447 -2.67 -13.87 11.24
C LEU A 447 -3.51 -14.92 11.98
N ALA A 448 -4.83 -14.93 11.78
CA ALA A 448 -5.75 -15.88 12.39
C ALA A 448 -5.72 -17.27 11.72
N ALA A 449 -5.04 -17.39 10.57
CA ALA A 449 -4.87 -18.67 9.89
C ALA A 449 -4.10 -19.67 10.76
N PRO A 450 -4.44 -20.98 10.71
CA PRO A 450 -3.78 -22.00 11.54
C PRO A 450 -2.30 -22.20 11.20
N ASP A 451 -1.89 -21.77 10.00
CA ASP A 451 -0.50 -21.70 9.59
C ASP A 451 -0.29 -20.33 8.93
N LEU A 452 0.55 -19.49 9.55
CA LEU A 452 0.86 -18.15 9.04
C LEU A 452 1.45 -18.21 7.63
N ALA A 453 2.13 -19.30 7.26
CA ALA A 453 2.62 -19.47 5.90
C ALA A 453 1.47 -19.51 4.89
N ASN A 454 0.37 -20.21 5.20
CA ASN A 454 -0.81 -20.27 4.34
C ASN A 454 -1.53 -18.90 4.29
N GLY A 455 -1.57 -18.17 5.42
CA GLY A 455 -2.14 -16.83 5.48
C GLY A 455 -1.37 -15.80 4.64
N LEU A 456 -0.05 -15.97 4.53
CA LEU A 456 0.84 -15.15 3.72
C LEU A 456 0.97 -15.65 2.25
N GLY A 457 0.34 -16.78 1.90
CA GLY A 457 0.41 -17.37 0.57
C GLY A 457 1.78 -17.97 0.20
N LEU A 458 2.52 -18.46 1.21
CA LEU A 458 3.88 -19.02 1.12
C LEU A 458 3.93 -20.53 0.83
#